data_AF-A0A061GRC1-F1
#
_entry.id   AF-A0A061GRC1-F1
#
_cell.length_a   1.000
_cell.length_b   1.000
_cell.length_c   1.000
_cell.angle_alpha   90.00
_cell.angle_beta   90.00
_cell.angle_gamma   90.00
#
_symmetry.space_group_name_H-M   'P 1'
#
loop_
_entity.id
_entity.type
_entity.pdbx_description
1 polymer ?
#
loop_
_entity_poly.entity_id
_entity_poly.type
_entity_poly.pdbx_seq_one_letter_code
_entity_poly.pdbx_strand_id
1 'polypeptide(L)'
;MPEKMHCFQYIVALLFCAVLLEESLSNGQLSPSFYDETCPNVTSIVRQVLVNAALSDPRIGASLIRLHFHDCFVHGCDASILLGDPVNGEKEALPNKNSARGYEVVIAIVDAIKAALESACPNTVSCADILAIAYEESVCPAWAVPLGRKDGLTTNRTLANAN
;
A
#
# COMPACT_ATOMS: atom_id res chain seq x y z
N MET A 1 27.03 -30.66 -46.28
CA MET A 1 27.50 -30.42 -44.91
C MET A 1 27.32 -28.98 -44.39
N PRO A 2 27.30 -27.89 -45.20
CA PRO A 2 27.15 -26.52 -44.65
C PRO A 2 25.74 -26.21 -44.13
N GLU A 3 24.69 -26.85 -44.67
CA GLU A 3 23.31 -26.58 -44.23
C GLU A 3 23.00 -27.05 -42.80
N LYS A 4 23.63 -28.14 -42.35
CA LYS A 4 23.45 -28.64 -40.98
C LYS A 4 24.02 -27.68 -39.93
N MET A 5 25.06 -26.94 -40.30
CA MET A 5 25.78 -26.02 -39.41
C MET A 5 24.98 -24.71 -39.20
N HIS A 6 24.29 -24.24 -40.24
CA HIS A 6 23.39 -23.09 -40.15
C HIS A 6 22.16 -23.44 -39.30
N CYS A 7 21.60 -24.64 -39.47
CA CYS A 7 20.47 -25.12 -38.67
C CYS A 7 20.81 -25.19 -37.17
N PHE A 8 21.99 -25.73 -36.81
CA PHE A 8 22.45 -25.76 -35.42
C PHE A 8 22.60 -24.36 -34.82
N GLN A 9 23.11 -23.41 -35.60
CA GLN A 9 23.31 -22.03 -35.15
C GLN A 9 21.98 -21.28 -34.96
N TYR A 10 20.98 -21.54 -35.81
CA TYR A 10 19.61 -21.04 -35.61
C TYR A 10 18.94 -21.64 -34.38
N ILE A 11 19.14 -22.94 -34.11
CA ILE A 11 18.57 -23.60 -32.91
C ILE A 11 19.18 -23.03 -31.63
N VAL A 12 20.50 -22.83 -31.59
CA VAL A 12 21.17 -22.22 -30.43
C VAL A 12 20.72 -20.77 -30.22
N ALA A 13 20.57 -19.99 -31.30
CA ALA A 13 20.06 -18.62 -31.22
C ALA A 13 18.60 -18.55 -30.72
N LEU A 14 17.74 -19.48 -31.16
CA LEU A 14 16.35 -19.59 -30.70
C LEU A 14 16.27 -19.98 -29.21
N LEU A 15 17.11 -20.93 -28.76
CA LEU A 15 17.19 -21.32 -27.36
C LEU A 15 17.72 -20.18 -26.48
N PHE A 16 18.70 -19.42 -26.95
CA PHE A 16 19.22 -18.25 -26.23
C PHE A 16 18.18 -17.12 -26.15
N CYS A 17 17.43 -16.86 -27.23
CA CYS A 17 16.29 -15.93 -27.21
C CYS A 17 15.19 -16.36 -26.23
N ALA A 18 14.90 -17.67 -26.13
CA ALA A 18 13.89 -18.18 -25.20
C ALA A 18 14.29 -17.99 -23.73
N VAL A 19 15.58 -18.12 -23.39
CA VAL A 19 16.11 -17.85 -22.04
C VAL A 19 16.10 -16.36 -21.70
N LEU A 20 16.26 -15.47 -22.70
CA LEU A 20 16.16 -14.02 -22.51
C LEU A 20 14.71 -13.51 -22.45
N LEU A 21 13.73 -14.33 -22.83
CA LEU A 21 12.28 -14.06 -22.76
C LEU A 21 11.64 -14.57 -21.47
N GLU A 22 12.42 -14.86 -20.42
CA GLU A 22 11.91 -14.82 -19.05
C GLU A 22 11.61 -13.36 -18.65
N GLU A 23 10.66 -12.75 -19.35
CA GLU A 23 9.91 -11.66 -18.74
C GLU A 23 9.18 -12.28 -17.56
N SER A 24 9.61 -11.88 -16.36
CA SER A 24 8.83 -12.10 -15.15
C SER A 24 7.47 -11.46 -15.43
N LEU A 25 6.46 -12.30 -15.67
CA LEU A 25 5.06 -11.90 -15.57
C LEU A 25 4.85 -11.49 -14.12
N SER A 26 5.21 -10.24 -13.80
CA SER A 26 4.91 -9.60 -12.53
C SER A 26 3.41 -9.43 -12.48
N ASN A 27 2.70 -10.49 -12.12
CA ASN A 27 1.36 -10.38 -11.59
C ASN A 27 1.51 -9.63 -10.27
N GLY A 28 1.24 -8.32 -10.28
CA GLY A 28 1.06 -7.49 -9.08
C GLY A 28 -0.20 -7.88 -8.31
N GLN A 29 -0.43 -9.18 -8.15
CA GLN A 29 -1.60 -9.74 -7.50
C GLN A 29 -1.42 -9.55 -6.00
N LEU A 30 -2.37 -8.83 -5.39
CA LEU A 30 -2.39 -8.69 -3.93
C LEU A 30 -2.64 -10.06 -3.30
N SER A 31 -1.92 -10.35 -2.22
CA SER A 31 -2.05 -11.59 -1.45
C SER A 31 -2.13 -11.29 0.04
N PRO A 32 -3.02 -11.95 0.80
CA PRO A 32 -3.01 -11.84 2.27
C PRO A 32 -1.68 -12.27 2.90
N SER A 33 -0.92 -13.13 2.22
CA SER A 33 0.37 -13.67 2.68
C SER A 33 1.59 -12.85 2.22
N PHE A 34 1.40 -11.66 1.65
CA PHE A 34 2.47 -10.89 0.99
C PHE A 34 3.68 -10.60 1.91
N TYR A 35 3.44 -10.42 3.21
CA TYR A 35 4.46 -10.09 4.20
C TYR A 35 4.85 -11.26 5.11
N ASP A 36 4.37 -12.48 4.86
CA ASP A 36 4.58 -13.62 5.78
C ASP A 36 6.07 -13.92 6.00
N GLU A 37 6.91 -13.75 4.98
CA GLU A 37 8.35 -13.99 5.06
C GLU A 37 9.14 -12.72 5.43
N THR A 38 8.71 -11.55 4.95
CA THR A 38 9.48 -10.30 5.01
C THR A 38 9.14 -9.44 6.23
N CYS A 39 7.90 -9.50 6.71
CA CYS A 39 7.46 -8.83 7.93
C CYS A 39 6.32 -9.64 8.62
N PRO A 40 6.63 -10.81 9.21
CA PRO A 40 5.63 -11.77 9.71
C PRO A 40 4.70 -11.20 10.81
N ASN A 41 5.13 -10.14 11.49
CA ASN A 41 4.38 -9.49 12.56
C ASN A 41 3.63 -8.22 12.11
N VAL A 42 3.49 -7.98 10.80
CA VAL A 42 2.92 -6.72 10.29
C VAL A 42 1.54 -6.41 10.91
N THR A 43 0.60 -7.36 10.86
CA THR A 43 -0.77 -7.15 11.39
C THR A 43 -0.77 -6.98 12.90
N SER A 44 0.06 -7.73 13.64
CA SER A 44 0.11 -7.62 15.10
C SER A 44 0.72 -6.29 15.56
N ILE A 45 1.73 -5.77 14.86
CA ILE A 45 2.30 -4.44 15.11
C ILE A 45 1.27 -3.35 14.86
N VAL A 46 0.57 -3.39 13.70
CA VAL A 46 -0.48 -2.43 13.36
C VAL A 46 -1.59 -2.45 14.43
N ARG A 47 -2.12 -3.64 14.74
CA ARG A 47 -3.15 -3.84 15.77
C ARG A 47 -2.75 -3.26 17.13
N GLN A 48 -1.51 -3.49 17.56
CA GLN A 48 -1.03 -3.03 18.87
C GLN A 48 -1.04 -1.50 18.98
N VAL A 49 -0.61 -0.79 17.94
CA VAL A 49 -0.65 0.68 17.91
C VAL A 49 -2.10 1.18 17.90
N LEU A 50 -2.98 0.55 17.10
CA LEU A 50 -4.38 0.92 17.00
C LEU A 50 -5.15 0.72 18.30
N VAL A 51 -4.99 -0.43 18.96
CA VAL A 51 -5.63 -0.71 20.25
C VAL A 51 -5.20 0.33 21.29
N ASN A 52 -3.91 0.68 21.32
CA ASN A 52 -3.42 1.71 22.24
C ASN A 52 -3.99 3.10 21.93
N ALA A 53 -4.07 3.48 20.65
CA ALA A 53 -4.68 4.74 20.23
C ALA A 53 -6.17 4.81 20.60
N ALA A 54 -6.89 3.69 20.44
CA ALA A 54 -8.32 3.58 20.74
C ALA A 54 -8.65 3.77 22.23
N LEU A 55 -7.70 3.55 23.15
CA LEU A 55 -7.86 3.85 24.58
C LEU A 55 -8.04 5.35 24.83
N SER A 56 -7.33 6.18 24.08
CA SER A 56 -7.42 7.65 24.16
C SER A 56 -8.49 8.24 23.24
N ASP A 57 -8.69 7.64 22.08
CA ASP A 57 -9.69 8.07 21.10
C ASP A 57 -10.47 6.87 20.54
N PRO A 58 -11.62 6.52 21.13
CA PRO A 58 -12.46 5.43 20.65
C PRO A 58 -12.98 5.61 19.22
N ARG A 59 -12.87 6.81 18.62
CA ARG A 59 -13.31 7.07 17.24
C ARG A 59 -12.24 6.81 16.20
N ILE A 60 -10.99 6.51 16.60
CA ILE A 60 -9.86 6.37 15.68
C ILE A 60 -10.12 5.33 14.58
N GLY A 61 -10.81 4.23 14.91
CA GLY A 61 -11.14 3.19 13.93
C GLY A 61 -12.05 3.71 12.81
N ALA A 62 -13.08 4.48 13.15
CA ALA A 62 -13.96 5.09 12.15
C ALA A 62 -13.21 6.10 11.26
N SER A 63 -12.27 6.85 11.84
CA SER A 63 -11.43 7.79 11.11
C SER A 63 -10.49 7.09 10.12
N LEU A 64 -9.89 5.96 10.51
CA LEU A 64 -9.02 5.15 9.64
C LEU A 64 -9.79 4.46 8.53
N ILE A 65 -10.99 3.96 8.82
CA ILE A 65 -11.90 3.40 7.80
C ILE A 65 -12.18 4.46 6.73
N ARG A 66 -12.52 5.67 7.16
CA ARG A 66 -12.75 6.79 6.26
C ARG A 66 -11.48 7.15 5.48
N LEU A 67 -10.32 7.17 6.12
CA LEU A 67 -9.05 7.50 5.46
C LEU A 67 -8.72 6.51 4.34
N HIS A 68 -8.85 5.20 4.60
CA HIS A 68 -8.64 4.16 3.60
C HIS A 68 -9.64 4.27 2.43
N PHE A 69 -10.90 4.58 2.72
CA PHE A 69 -11.90 4.85 1.69
C PHE A 69 -11.50 6.02 0.79
N HIS A 70 -11.09 7.14 1.38
CA HIS A 70 -10.70 8.33 0.62
C HIS A 70 -9.41 8.12 -0.19
N ASP A 71 -8.46 7.33 0.30
CA ASP A 71 -7.28 6.90 -0.46
C ASP A 71 -7.73 6.12 -1.71
N CYS A 72 -8.47 5.02 -1.52
CA CYS A 72 -8.88 4.15 -2.61
C CYS A 72 -9.75 4.82 -3.69
N PHE A 73 -10.50 5.86 -3.35
CA PHE A 73 -11.37 6.58 -4.28
C PHE A 73 -10.64 7.65 -5.12
N VAL A 74 -9.40 7.99 -4.75
CA VAL A 74 -8.59 8.97 -5.46
C VAL A 74 -7.38 8.27 -6.03
N HIS A 75 -7.44 7.94 -7.33
CA HIS A 75 -6.33 7.28 -8.04
C HIS A 75 -5.94 5.87 -7.53
N GLY A 76 -6.74 5.28 -6.64
CA GLY A 76 -6.56 3.92 -6.13
C GLY A 76 -5.93 3.90 -4.74
N CYS A 77 -5.81 2.72 -4.13
CA CYS A 77 -5.27 2.60 -2.78
C CYS A 77 -3.73 2.66 -2.82
N ASP A 78 -3.17 3.86 -2.92
CA ASP A 78 -1.74 4.11 -3.10
C ASP A 78 -1.14 5.01 -2.00
N ALA A 79 -1.86 5.29 -0.91
CA ALA A 79 -1.43 6.20 0.14
C ALA A 79 -1.10 7.64 -0.32
N SER A 80 -1.52 8.04 -1.53
CA SER A 80 -1.36 9.42 -2.03
C SER A 80 -2.02 10.44 -1.10
N ILE A 81 -3.08 10.04 -0.41
CA ILE A 81 -3.78 10.89 0.55
C ILE A 81 -2.90 11.32 1.75
N LEU A 82 -1.85 10.56 2.05
CA LEU A 82 -0.92 10.84 3.15
C LEU A 82 0.15 11.87 2.78
N LEU A 83 0.32 12.17 1.48
CA LEU A 83 1.37 13.08 1.01
C LEU A 83 1.08 14.53 1.41
N GLY A 84 2.11 15.17 1.97
CA GLY A 84 2.06 16.58 2.37
C GLY A 84 2.40 17.52 1.21
N ASP A 85 1.39 17.95 0.44
CA ASP A 85 1.51 19.04 -0.54
C ASP A 85 0.50 20.15 -0.19
N PRO A 86 0.94 21.37 0.18
CA PRO A 86 0.04 22.46 0.56
C PRO A 86 -0.76 23.05 -0.61
N VAL A 87 -0.39 22.76 -1.87
CA VAL A 87 -1.03 23.28 -3.08
C VAL A 87 -1.93 22.21 -3.71
N ASN A 88 -1.37 21.01 -3.95
CA ASN A 88 -2.02 19.91 -4.67
C ASN A 88 -2.37 18.70 -3.78
N GLY A 89 -2.17 18.80 -2.48
CA GLY A 89 -2.47 17.74 -1.53
C GLY A 89 -3.94 17.38 -1.47
N GLU A 90 -4.24 16.09 -1.49
CA GLU A 90 -5.59 15.56 -1.27
C GLU A 90 -6.11 15.91 0.12
N LYS A 91 -5.22 16.03 1.10
CA LYS A 91 -5.52 16.58 2.44
C LYS A 91 -6.20 17.96 2.38
N GLU A 92 -5.87 18.76 1.37
CA GLU A 92 -6.42 20.12 1.18
C GLU A 92 -7.67 20.16 0.29
N ALA A 93 -8.15 19.00 -0.20
CA ALA A 93 -9.42 18.89 -0.92
C ALA A 93 -10.60 19.15 0.02
N LEU A 94 -11.71 19.71 -0.49
CA LEU A 94 -12.90 20.05 0.29
C LEU A 94 -13.44 18.87 1.12
N PRO A 95 -13.47 17.62 0.60
CA PRO A 95 -13.95 16.49 1.39
C PRO A 95 -13.02 16.11 2.55
N ASN A 96 -11.72 16.44 2.48
CA ASN A 96 -10.70 16.01 3.45
C ASN A 96 -10.32 17.12 4.42
N LYS A 97 -10.18 18.36 3.91
CA LYS A 97 -9.75 19.53 4.65
C LYS A 97 -10.70 19.84 5.79
N ASN A 98 -10.18 19.84 7.01
CA ASN A 98 -10.95 20.07 8.23
C ASN A 98 -12.17 19.13 8.39
N SER A 99 -12.20 18.02 7.67
CA SER A 99 -13.33 17.11 7.64
C SER A 99 -13.18 16.02 8.71
N ALA A 100 -14.25 15.84 9.51
CA ALA A 100 -14.38 14.89 10.62
C ALA A 100 -13.08 14.69 11.44
N ARG A 101 -12.77 15.66 12.32
CA ARG A 101 -11.72 15.63 13.37
C ARG A 101 -10.31 15.20 12.92
N GLY A 102 -9.40 16.19 12.96
CA GLY A 102 -7.98 15.97 13.14
C GLY A 102 -7.39 14.96 12.17
N TYR A 103 -7.42 15.26 10.87
CA TYR A 103 -6.59 14.57 9.88
C TYR A 103 -5.15 14.40 10.42
N GLU A 104 -4.65 15.40 11.14
CA GLU A 104 -3.39 15.38 11.88
C GLU A 104 -3.26 14.24 12.91
N VAL A 105 -4.31 13.95 13.68
CA VAL A 105 -4.32 12.84 14.65
C VAL A 105 -4.27 11.51 13.91
N VAL A 106 -5.06 11.34 12.85
CA VAL A 106 -5.08 10.09 12.07
C VAL A 106 -3.72 9.87 11.39
N ILE A 107 -3.14 10.92 10.79
CA ILE A 107 -1.80 10.87 10.22
C ILE A 107 -0.76 10.51 11.29
N ALA A 108 -0.83 11.11 12.49
CA ALA A 108 0.10 10.77 13.58
C ALA A 108 0.01 9.30 14.01
N ILE A 109 -1.18 8.69 13.96
CA ILE A 109 -1.33 7.25 14.21
C ILE A 109 -0.71 6.42 13.09
N VAL A 110 -0.91 6.80 11.82
CA VAL A 110 -0.27 6.13 10.68
C VAL A 110 1.25 6.25 10.75
N ASP A 111 1.78 7.42 11.11
CA ASP A 111 3.22 7.65 11.33
C ASP A 111 3.76 6.78 12.47
N ALA A 112 3.03 6.64 13.58
CA ALA A 112 3.41 5.77 14.68
C ALA A 112 3.44 4.29 14.28
N ILE A 113 2.46 3.84 13.49
CA ILE A 113 2.44 2.50 12.91
C ILE A 113 3.65 2.29 12.00
N LYS A 114 3.88 3.23 11.07
CA LYS A 114 4.99 3.17 10.12
C LYS A 114 6.33 3.15 10.85
N ALA A 115 6.53 3.97 11.87
CA ALA A 115 7.74 3.96 12.68
C ALA A 115 7.97 2.62 13.39
N ALA A 116 6.92 2.03 13.96
CA ALA A 116 7.02 0.71 14.59
C ALA A 116 7.36 -0.39 13.58
N LEU A 117 6.77 -0.35 12.39
CA LEU A 117 7.05 -1.29 11.31
C LEU A 117 8.47 -1.11 10.74
N GLU A 118 8.91 0.13 10.50
CA GLU A 118 10.27 0.41 10.02
C GLU A 118 11.34 -0.03 11.02
N SER A 119 11.04 0.00 12.33
CA SER A 119 11.93 -0.55 13.34
C SER A 119 11.99 -2.09 13.31
N ALA A 120 10.95 -2.76 12.84
CA ALA A 120 10.85 -4.23 12.83
C ALA A 120 11.28 -4.85 11.50
N CYS A 121 10.90 -4.22 10.39
CA CYS A 121 11.12 -4.66 9.02
C CYS A 121 11.36 -3.43 8.10
N PRO A 122 12.61 -2.90 8.08
CA PRO A 122 12.92 -1.67 7.35
C PRO A 122 12.58 -1.73 5.87
N ASN A 123 12.07 -0.63 5.31
CA ASN A 123 11.76 -0.42 3.89
C ASN A 123 10.91 -1.53 3.26
N THR A 124 10.05 -2.18 4.05
CA THR A 124 9.33 -3.38 3.62
C THR A 124 7.84 -3.11 3.40
N VAL A 125 7.16 -2.56 4.41
CA VAL A 125 5.70 -2.39 4.40
C VAL A 125 5.31 -1.04 3.82
N SER A 126 4.44 -1.01 2.80
CA SER A 126 3.96 0.24 2.19
C SER A 126 2.97 0.97 3.10
N CYS A 127 2.90 2.29 2.99
CA CYS A 127 1.88 3.08 3.66
C CYS A 127 0.47 2.72 3.17
N ALA A 128 0.31 2.37 1.90
CA ALA A 128 -0.95 1.92 1.33
C ALA A 128 -1.47 0.64 2.02
N ASP A 129 -0.59 -0.33 2.30
CA ASP A 129 -0.97 -1.54 3.02
C ASP A 129 -1.18 -1.29 4.52
N ILE A 130 -0.51 -0.31 5.12
CA ILE A 130 -0.82 0.14 6.48
C ILE A 130 -2.28 0.62 6.57
N LEU A 131 -2.75 1.41 5.60
CA LEU A 131 -4.14 1.86 5.57
C LEU A 131 -5.12 0.70 5.39
N ALA A 132 -4.78 -0.28 4.56
CA ALA A 132 -5.61 -1.46 4.31
C ALA A 132 -5.73 -2.36 5.55
N ILE A 133 -4.63 -2.62 6.25
CA ILE A 133 -4.63 -3.38 7.51
C ILE A 133 -5.36 -2.58 8.59
N ALA A 134 -5.11 -1.28 8.70
CA ALA A 134 -5.79 -0.45 9.69
C ALA A 134 -7.31 -0.40 9.48
N TYR A 135 -7.78 -0.41 8.23
CA TYR A 135 -9.20 -0.55 7.90
C TYR A 135 -9.78 -1.88 8.41
N GLU A 136 -9.14 -3.01 8.11
CA GLU A 136 -9.57 -4.34 8.58
C GLU A 136 -9.64 -4.40 10.11
N GLU A 137 -8.56 -3.99 10.78
CA GLU A 137 -8.45 -3.95 12.24
C GLU A 137 -9.49 -3.04 12.91
N SER A 138 -9.89 -1.97 12.22
CA SER A 138 -10.85 -0.98 12.74
C SER A 138 -12.31 -1.43 12.64
N VAL A 139 -12.65 -2.27 11.66
CA VAL A 139 -14.00 -2.83 11.53
C VAL A 139 -14.21 -3.97 12.54
N CYS A 140 -13.20 -4.83 12.65
CA CYS A 140 -13.07 -6.09 13.41
C CYS A 140 -12.38 -7.06 12.45
N PRO A 141 -11.29 -7.76 12.82
CA PRO A 141 -10.54 -8.64 11.93
C PRO A 141 -11.37 -9.83 11.49
N ALA A 142 -12.18 -9.61 10.45
CA ALA A 142 -13.19 -10.55 9.95
C ALA A 142 -12.76 -11.21 8.64
N TRP A 143 -11.72 -10.69 7.98
CA TRP A 143 -11.16 -11.26 6.75
C TRP A 143 -9.68 -10.92 6.64
N ALA A 144 -8.92 -11.78 5.95
CA ALA A 144 -7.52 -11.47 5.66
C ALA A 144 -7.46 -10.50 4.48
N VAL A 145 -7.05 -9.25 4.73
CA VAL A 145 -6.94 -8.22 3.68
C VAL A 145 -5.82 -8.59 2.70
N PRO A 146 -6.04 -8.56 1.37
CA PRO A 146 -4.95 -8.73 0.41
C PRO A 146 -3.94 -7.58 0.48
N LEU A 147 -2.64 -7.90 0.48
CA LEU A 147 -1.52 -6.97 0.66
C LEU A 147 -0.57 -7.04 -0.55
N GLY A 148 0.35 -6.08 -0.63
CA GLY A 148 1.29 -5.91 -1.74
C GLY A 148 1.14 -4.59 -2.50
N ARG A 149 0.36 -3.63 -1.96
CA ARG A 149 0.22 -2.29 -2.56
C ARG A 149 1.53 -1.54 -2.49
N LYS A 150 1.71 -0.59 -3.40
CA LYS A 150 2.87 0.33 -3.44
C LYS A 150 2.40 1.76 -3.21
N ASP A 151 3.29 2.55 -2.63
CA ASP A 151 3.00 3.95 -2.33
C ASP A 151 3.12 4.80 -3.61
N GLY A 152 2.11 5.64 -3.84
CA GLY A 152 2.06 6.64 -4.89
C GLY A 152 3.08 7.75 -4.64
N LEU A 153 3.52 8.39 -5.73
CA LEU A 153 4.51 9.48 -5.68
C LEU A 153 3.88 10.86 -5.90
N THR A 154 2.58 10.91 -6.18
CA THR A 154 1.85 12.12 -6.49
C THR A 154 0.48 12.09 -5.82
N THR A 155 -0.09 13.29 -5.63
CA THR A 155 -1.39 13.53 -5.04
C THR A 155 -2.32 14.16 -6.09
N ASN A 156 -3.63 13.94 -5.99
CA ASN A 156 -4.60 14.47 -6.95
C ASN A 156 -5.80 15.17 -6.26
N ARG A 157 -5.56 16.39 -5.78
CA ARG A 157 -6.59 17.24 -5.17
C ARG A 157 -7.82 17.48 -6.07
N THR A 158 -7.62 17.61 -7.38
CA THR A 158 -8.75 17.84 -8.31
C THR A 158 -9.69 16.65 -8.32
N LEU A 159 -9.14 15.43 -8.41
CA LEU A 159 -9.92 14.20 -8.34
C LEU A 159 -10.55 14.00 -6.96
N ALA A 160 -9.82 14.33 -5.88
CA ALA A 160 -10.37 14.29 -4.53
C ALA A 160 -11.54 15.26 -4.30
N ASN A 161 -11.63 16.37 -5.05
CA ASN A 161 -12.79 17.26 -5.00
C ASN A 161 -13.97 16.79 -5.85
N ALA A 162 -13.75 15.84 -6.76
CA ALA A 162 -14.74 15.34 -7.69
C ALA A 162 -15.45 14.05 -7.21
N ASN A 163 -15.00 13.48 -6.10
CA ASN A 163 -15.59 12.32 -5.41
C ASN A 163 -16.21 12.73 -4.08
#